data_AF-A0A1Y4GC40-F1
#
_entry.id   AF-A0A1Y4GC40-F1
#
_cell.length_a   1.000
_cell.length_b   1.000
_cell.length_c   1.000
_cell.angle_alpha   90.00
_cell.angle_beta   90.00
_cell.angle_gamma   90.00
#
_symmetry.space_group_name_H-M   'P 1'
#
loop_
_entity.id
_entity.type
_entity.pdbx_description
1 polymer ?
#
loop_
_entity_poly.entity_id
_entity_poly.type
_entity_poly.pdbx_seq_one_letter_code
_entity_poly.pdbx_strand_id
1 'polypeptide(L)'
;ARAASPRRRAALAAAAVLALPLCPPGWLLPLAVQRAMGPSAEAAIEYANWTNGGDLSYVLESERTEPDGSVVYRLASTTEPTVHYEARYGFRWLPWEDIPQGGMMLPFVPPLENPGPYYELVNESEFLKEYNEWRSENVFSRKWEAAEGASSEERG
;
A
#
# COMPACT_ATOMS: atom_id res chain seq x y z
N ALA A 1 6.14 15.20 -15.24
CA ALA A 1 6.09 16.42 -14.39
C ALA A 1 7.51 16.84 -14.00
N ARG A 2 7.81 18.15 -13.88
CA ARG A 2 9.13 18.63 -13.41
C ARG A 2 9.31 18.20 -11.95
N ALA A 3 10.24 17.28 -11.70
CA ALA A 3 10.65 16.90 -10.34
C ALA A 3 11.01 18.16 -9.55
N ALA A 4 10.27 18.45 -8.48
CA ALA A 4 10.64 19.52 -7.56
C ALA A 4 11.99 19.15 -6.94
N SER A 5 13.01 19.97 -7.21
CA SER A 5 14.37 19.72 -6.76
C SER A 5 14.41 19.49 -5.24
N PRO A 6 15.30 18.62 -4.73
CA PRO A 6 15.38 18.28 -3.30
C PRO A 6 15.53 19.52 -2.40
N ARG A 7 16.09 20.61 -2.94
CA ARG A 7 16.20 21.93 -2.26
C ARG A 7 14.85 22.61 -2.03
N ARG A 8 13.88 22.47 -2.94
CA ARG A 8 12.52 23.01 -2.75
C ARG A 8 11.73 22.24 -1.71
N ARG A 9 11.94 20.91 -1.61
CA ARG A 9 11.34 20.07 -0.58
C ARG A 9 11.87 20.43 0.81
N ALA A 10 13.18 20.64 0.94
CA ALA A 10 13.80 21.09 2.19
C ALA A 10 13.32 22.49 2.63
N ALA A 11 13.13 23.42 1.67
CA ALA A 11 12.64 24.76 1.96
C ALA A 11 11.17 24.78 2.44
N LEU A 12 10.31 23.93 1.87
CA LEU A 12 8.93 23.76 2.32
C LEU A 12 8.87 23.11 3.72
N ALA A 13 9.74 22.13 4.00
CA ALA A 13 9.87 21.54 5.32
C ALA A 13 10.34 22.57 6.37
N ALA A 14 11.30 23.43 6.03
CA ALA A 14 11.77 24.49 6.93
C ALA A 14 10.71 25.57 7.20
N ALA A 15 9.90 25.91 6.19
CA ALA A 15 8.80 26.87 6.33
C ALA A 15 7.66 26.33 7.22
N ALA A 16 7.38 25.02 7.15
CA ALA A 16 6.40 24.38 8.02
C ALA A 16 6.80 24.41 9.52
N VAL A 17 8.11 24.38 9.81
CA VAL A 17 8.64 24.45 11.19
C VAL A 17 8.52 25.86 11.79
N LEU A 18 8.64 26.91 10.98
CA LEU A 18 8.66 28.31 11.46
C LEU A 18 7.26 28.91 11.68
N ALA A 19 6.20 28.27 11.19
CA ALA A 19 4.81 28.76 11.28
C ALA A 19 4.00 28.20 12.48
N LEU A 20 4.66 27.62 13.48
CA LEU A 20 4.03 26.99 14.66
C LEU A 20 4.09 27.86 15.93
N PRO A 21 3.38 28.99 16.06
CA PRO A 21 3.02 29.52 17.36
C PRO A 21 1.60 29.04 17.68
N LEU A 22 1.45 27.77 18.08
CA LEU A 22 0.25 27.18 18.74
C LEU A 22 0.50 25.69 18.84
N CYS A 23 0.90 25.22 20.03
CA CYS A 23 1.32 23.85 20.32
C CYS A 23 0.22 22.84 19.90
N PRO A 24 0.34 22.16 18.74
CA PRO A 24 -0.48 20.98 18.52
C PRO A 24 0.02 19.91 19.50
N PRO A 25 -0.84 19.02 20.02
CA PRO A 25 -0.39 17.94 20.88
C PRO A 25 0.73 17.17 20.15
N GLY A 26 1.86 16.94 20.83
CA GLY A 26 3.13 16.56 20.20
C GLY A 26 3.10 15.30 19.33
N TRP A 27 2.03 14.50 19.41
CA TRP A 27 1.78 13.36 18.53
C TRP A 27 1.39 13.74 17.09
N LEU A 28 0.93 14.97 16.83
CA LEU A 28 0.61 15.46 15.47
C LEU A 28 1.85 15.85 14.65
N LEU A 29 2.97 16.19 15.30
CA LEU A 29 4.18 16.60 14.60
C LEU A 29 4.76 15.48 13.71
N PRO A 30 4.94 14.23 14.19
CA PRO A 30 5.34 13.13 13.33
C PRO A 30 4.38 12.89 12.15
N LEU A 31 3.07 13.00 12.38
CA LEU A 31 2.04 12.84 11.34
C LEU A 31 2.12 13.95 10.28
N ALA A 32 2.29 15.20 10.70
CA ALA A 32 2.49 16.31 9.78
C ALA A 32 3.76 16.15 8.92
N VAL A 33 4.84 15.63 9.52
CA VAL A 33 6.07 15.30 8.79
C VAL A 33 5.81 14.18 7.78
N GLN A 34 5.16 13.09 8.16
CA GLN A 34 4.80 11.99 7.25
C GLN A 34 3.90 12.48 6.10
N ARG A 35 2.90 13.32 6.39
CA ARG A 35 2.03 13.91 5.38
C ARG A 35 2.79 14.81 4.41
N ALA A 36 3.78 15.56 4.90
CA ALA A 36 4.62 16.44 4.10
C ALA A 36 5.64 15.68 3.24
N MET A 37 6.12 14.51 3.69
CA MET A 37 6.93 13.60 2.86
C MET A 37 6.14 13.15 1.62
N GLY A 38 4.82 12.97 1.78
CA GLY A 38 3.90 12.72 0.68
C GLY A 38 3.88 11.24 0.23
N PRO A 39 3.17 10.96 -0.87
CA PRO A 39 3.05 9.60 -1.40
C PRO A 39 4.41 9.13 -1.94
N SER A 40 4.74 7.85 -1.71
CA SER A 40 5.92 7.21 -2.27
C SER A 40 5.55 5.87 -2.91
N ALA A 41 6.21 5.56 -4.03
CA ALA A 41 6.03 4.28 -4.71
C ALA A 41 6.61 3.13 -3.87
N GLU A 42 7.70 3.39 -3.15
CA GLU A 42 8.35 2.42 -2.29
C GLU A 42 7.42 1.96 -1.16
N ALA A 43 6.73 2.89 -0.49
CA ALA A 43 5.76 2.53 0.55
C ALA A 43 4.50 1.86 -0.03
N ALA A 44 4.12 2.18 -1.29
CA ALA A 44 3.03 1.48 -1.97
C ALA A 44 3.40 0.01 -2.27
N ILE A 45 4.65 -0.24 -2.69
CA ILE A 45 5.17 -1.59 -2.91
C ILE A 45 5.24 -2.38 -1.61
N GLU A 46 5.77 -1.77 -0.54
CA GLU A 46 5.84 -2.40 0.79
C GLU A 46 4.44 -2.77 1.30
N TYR A 47 3.46 -1.88 1.13
CA TYR A 47 2.07 -2.12 1.48
C TYR A 47 1.46 -3.27 0.67
N ALA A 48 1.67 -3.30 -0.64
CA ALA A 48 1.16 -4.37 -1.51
C ALA A 48 1.79 -5.74 -1.17
N ASN A 49 3.09 -5.77 -0.90
CA ASN A 49 3.79 -6.98 -0.46
C ASN A 49 3.22 -7.51 0.87
N TRP A 50 2.96 -6.60 1.83
CA TRP A 50 2.38 -6.96 3.12
C TRP A 50 0.94 -7.47 2.99
N THR A 51 0.11 -6.80 2.19
CA THR A 51 -1.31 -7.14 2.01
C THR A 51 -1.52 -8.57 1.51
N ASN A 52 -0.59 -9.06 0.67
CA ASN A 52 -0.66 -10.40 0.09
C ASN A 52 0.15 -11.44 0.87
N GLY A 53 0.49 -11.16 2.14
CA GLY A 53 1.23 -12.09 2.99
C GLY A 53 2.64 -12.42 2.50
N GLY A 54 3.19 -11.64 1.57
CA GLY A 54 4.48 -11.90 0.91
C GLY A 54 4.43 -12.92 -0.23
N ASP A 55 3.25 -13.40 -0.65
CA ASP A 55 3.12 -14.38 -1.75
C ASP A 55 3.53 -13.81 -3.11
N LEU A 56 3.47 -12.48 -3.26
CA LEU A 56 3.81 -11.74 -4.47
C LEU A 56 4.81 -10.64 -4.15
N SER A 57 5.73 -10.40 -5.08
CA SER A 57 6.65 -9.26 -5.07
C SER A 57 6.25 -8.28 -6.17
N TYR A 58 6.21 -6.99 -5.85
CA TYR A 58 5.74 -5.95 -6.77
C TYR A 58 6.85 -5.00 -7.23
N VAL A 59 6.71 -4.51 -8.46
CA VAL A 59 7.48 -3.39 -9.02
C VAL A 59 6.53 -2.30 -9.51
N LEU A 60 7.00 -1.05 -9.48
CA LEU A 60 6.23 0.07 -10.00
C LEU A 60 6.12 -0.05 -11.53
N GLU A 61 4.90 -0.14 -12.04
CA GLU A 61 4.61 -0.10 -13.47
C GLU A 61 4.32 1.34 -13.91
N SER A 62 3.42 2.03 -13.21
CA SER A 62 3.09 3.43 -13.52
C SER A 62 2.58 4.21 -12.31
N GLU A 63 2.70 5.54 -12.39
CA GLU A 63 2.17 6.49 -11.43
C GLU A 63 1.26 7.47 -12.16
N ARG A 64 0.04 7.67 -11.65
CA ARG A 64 -0.90 8.67 -12.17
C ARG A 64 -1.48 9.53 -11.05
N THR A 65 -1.76 10.79 -11.39
CA THR A 65 -2.50 11.70 -10.52
C THR A 65 -3.92 11.80 -11.03
N GLU A 66 -4.89 11.47 -10.18
CA GLU A 66 -6.31 11.56 -10.48
C GLU A 66 -6.80 13.03 -10.42
N PRO A 67 -7.97 13.35 -10.99
CA PRO A 67 -8.50 14.72 -11.02
C PRO A 67 -8.71 15.37 -9.64
N ASP A 68 -8.90 14.55 -8.61
CA ASP A 68 -9.02 14.98 -7.21
C ASP A 68 -7.66 15.29 -6.55
N GLY A 69 -6.56 15.12 -7.29
CA GLY A 69 -5.19 15.30 -6.81
C GLY A 69 -4.63 14.09 -6.05
N SER A 70 -5.37 12.99 -5.94
CA SER A 70 -4.85 11.74 -5.38
C SER A 70 -3.84 11.09 -6.31
N VAL A 71 -2.87 10.38 -5.73
CA VAL A 71 -1.86 9.64 -6.50
C VAL A 71 -2.18 8.16 -6.43
N VAL A 72 -2.24 7.53 -7.60
CA VAL A 72 -2.45 6.09 -7.76
C VAL A 72 -1.20 5.48 -8.38
N TYR A 73 -0.67 4.47 -7.71
CA TYR A 73 0.46 3.67 -8.16
C TYR A 73 -0.07 2.36 -8.71
N ARG A 74 0.17 2.09 -9.99
CA ARG A 74 -0.06 0.77 -10.58
C ARG A 74 1.21 -0.05 -10.41
N LEU A 75 1.10 -1.16 -9.72
CA LEU A 75 2.18 -2.08 -9.40
C LEU A 75 1.93 -3.38 -10.15
N ALA A 76 2.97 -3.96 -10.73
CA ALA A 76 2.92 -5.26 -11.40
C ALA A 76 3.72 -6.29 -10.59
N SER A 77 3.17 -7.49 -10.41
CA SER A 77 3.92 -8.57 -9.77
C SER A 77 5.07 -9.03 -10.66
N THR A 78 6.17 -9.46 -10.04
CA THR A 78 7.33 -10.04 -10.75
C THR A 78 7.14 -11.51 -11.12
N THR A 79 5.93 -12.04 -10.96
CA THR A 79 5.56 -13.43 -11.23
C THR A 79 4.84 -13.54 -12.58
N GLU A 80 4.79 -14.76 -13.10
CA GLU A 80 3.90 -15.12 -14.19
C GLU A 80 2.78 -16.05 -13.67
N PRO A 81 1.51 -15.80 -14.00
CA PRO A 81 0.99 -14.61 -14.67
C PRO A 81 1.13 -13.34 -13.80
N THR A 82 1.24 -12.18 -14.47
CA THR A 82 1.36 -10.87 -13.81
C THR A 82 0.07 -10.51 -13.10
N VAL A 83 0.19 -10.05 -11.86
CA VAL A 83 -0.91 -9.55 -11.04
C VAL A 83 -0.71 -8.05 -10.82
N HIS A 84 -1.71 -7.25 -11.14
CA HIS A 84 -1.71 -5.80 -11.02
C HIS A 84 -2.38 -5.36 -9.72
N TYR A 85 -1.73 -4.46 -9.02
CA TYR A 85 -2.22 -3.86 -7.80
C TYR A 85 -2.18 -2.33 -7.95
N GLU A 86 -3.34 -1.68 -7.91
CA GLU A 86 -3.44 -0.23 -7.93
C GLU A 86 -3.63 0.32 -6.52
N ALA A 87 -2.60 0.99 -6.01
CA ALA A 87 -2.55 1.56 -4.67
C ALA A 87 -2.79 3.07 -4.73
N ARG A 88 -3.91 3.55 -4.16
CA ARG A 88 -4.17 4.99 -3.97
C ARG A 88 -3.70 5.43 -2.59
N TYR A 89 -2.90 6.49 -2.55
CA TYR A 89 -2.43 7.07 -1.28
C TYR A 89 -3.55 7.81 -0.55
N GLY A 90 -3.71 7.51 0.73
CA GLY A 90 -4.53 8.24 1.69
C GLY A 90 -3.74 8.62 2.94
N PHE A 91 -4.32 9.46 3.80
CA PHE A 91 -3.73 9.83 5.08
C PHE A 91 -4.79 10.01 6.15
N ARG A 92 -4.63 9.33 7.28
CA ARG A 92 -5.51 9.44 8.45
C ARG A 92 -4.88 10.30 9.51
N TRP A 93 -5.59 11.33 9.92
CA TRP A 93 -5.18 12.17 11.05
C TRP A 93 -5.61 11.55 12.37
N LEU A 94 -6.72 10.82 12.38
CA LEU A 94 -7.32 10.26 13.59
C LEU A 94 -7.62 8.77 13.41
N PRO A 95 -7.46 7.95 14.46
CA PRO A 95 -7.65 6.49 14.38
C PRO A 95 -9.12 6.05 14.19
N TRP A 96 -10.06 6.98 14.03
CA TRP A 96 -11.50 6.71 13.89
C TRP A 96 -12.13 7.28 12.62
N GLU A 97 -11.33 7.81 11.68
CA GLU A 97 -11.83 8.47 10.47
C GLU A 97 -12.59 7.54 9.50
N ASP A 98 -12.46 6.21 9.65
CA ASP A 98 -13.15 5.21 8.83
C ASP A 98 -14.50 4.75 9.40
N ILE A 99 -14.91 5.20 10.58
CA ILE A 99 -16.17 4.75 11.19
C ILE A 99 -17.33 5.52 10.51
N PRO A 100 -18.24 4.87 9.75
CA PRO A 100 -19.24 5.56 8.91
C PRO A 100 -20.29 6.40 9.66
N GLN A 101 -20.21 6.51 10.98
CA GLN A 101 -21.11 7.29 11.81
C GLN A 101 -20.31 7.84 12.98
N GLY A 102 -20.17 9.17 13.03
CA GLY A 102 -19.31 9.90 13.96
C GLY A 102 -19.20 9.25 15.34
N GLY A 103 -17.99 8.77 15.66
CA GLY A 103 -17.49 8.67 17.03
C GLY A 103 -18.37 7.93 18.04
N MET A 104 -18.72 6.67 17.77
CA MET A 104 -18.89 5.71 18.87
C MET A 104 -18.05 4.47 18.63
N MET A 105 -17.06 4.29 19.50
CA MET A 105 -16.29 3.06 19.66
C MET A 105 -17.28 1.93 19.95
N LEU A 106 -17.59 1.11 18.94
CA LEU A 106 -18.32 -0.13 19.17
C LEU A 106 -17.38 -1.10 19.90
N PRO A 107 -17.74 -1.64 21.08
CA PRO A 107 -16.84 -2.43 21.93
C PRO A 107 -16.39 -3.77 21.33
N PHE A 108 -16.72 -4.06 20.07
CA PHE A 108 -16.43 -5.32 19.39
C PHE A 108 -15.84 -5.15 17.97
N VAL A 109 -15.51 -3.92 17.54
CA VAL A 109 -14.81 -3.71 16.27
C VAL A 109 -13.30 -3.71 16.58
N PRO A 110 -12.49 -4.59 15.96
CA PRO A 110 -11.04 -4.54 16.16
C PRO A 110 -10.55 -3.15 15.76
N PRO A 111 -9.63 -2.53 16.52
CA PRO A 111 -9.18 -1.17 16.28
C PRO A 111 -8.57 -1.08 14.87
N LEU A 112 -9.29 -0.44 13.94
CA LEU A 112 -8.81 -0.15 12.61
C LEU A 112 -7.83 1.03 12.67
N GLU A 113 -6.55 0.65 12.68
CA GLU A 113 -5.33 1.33 12.23
C GLU A 113 -4.90 2.67 12.84
N ASN A 114 -3.60 2.72 13.14
CA ASN A 114 -2.89 3.87 13.67
C ASN A 114 -3.01 5.08 12.71
N PRO A 115 -3.05 6.32 13.23
CA PRO A 115 -2.98 7.50 12.39
C PRO A 115 -1.69 7.48 11.55
N GLY A 116 -1.76 7.96 10.31
CA GLY A 116 -0.65 7.90 9.37
C GLY A 116 -1.06 7.71 7.91
N PRO A 117 -0.09 7.53 7.01
CA PRO A 117 -0.36 7.20 5.60
C PRO A 117 -0.94 5.78 5.49
N TYR A 118 -1.88 5.61 4.56
CA TYR A 118 -2.40 4.30 4.18
C TYR A 118 -2.54 4.22 2.66
N TYR A 119 -2.69 3.01 2.14
CA TYR A 119 -2.94 2.78 0.72
C TYR A 119 -4.23 1.98 0.53
N GLU A 120 -5.06 2.44 -0.39
CA GLU A 120 -6.32 1.79 -0.75
C GLU A 120 -6.16 1.04 -2.07
N LEU A 121 -6.61 -0.21 -2.12
CA LEU A 121 -6.68 -0.98 -3.36
C LEU A 121 -7.85 -0.48 -4.21
N VAL A 122 -7.57 0.12 -5.37
CA VAL A 122 -8.63 0.72 -6.21
C VAL A 122 -9.05 -0.15 -7.39
N ASN A 123 -8.24 -1.15 -7.76
CA ASN A 123 -8.56 -2.11 -8.83
C ASN A 123 -8.94 -3.50 -8.28
N GLU A 124 -9.70 -3.54 -7.17
CA GLU A 124 -10.01 -4.79 -6.44
C GLU A 124 -10.51 -5.93 -7.35
N SER A 125 -11.40 -5.64 -8.31
CA SER A 125 -11.96 -6.64 -9.21
C SER A 125 -10.94 -7.23 -10.20
N GLU A 126 -10.07 -6.38 -10.76
CA GLU A 126 -8.95 -6.79 -11.63
C GLU A 126 -7.95 -7.61 -10.81
N PHE A 127 -7.55 -7.08 -9.66
CA PHE A 127 -6.64 -7.73 -8.73
C PHE A 127 -7.13 -9.13 -8.32
N LEU A 128 -8.37 -9.25 -7.85
CA LEU A 128 -8.93 -10.54 -7.42
C LEU A 128 -9.01 -11.54 -8.56
N LYS A 129 -9.30 -11.08 -9.78
CA LYS A 129 -9.33 -11.94 -10.96
C LYS A 129 -7.92 -12.49 -11.25
N GLU A 130 -6.94 -11.61 -11.40
CA GLU A 130 -5.56 -11.99 -11.74
C GLU A 130 -4.90 -12.81 -10.63
N TYR A 131 -5.16 -12.46 -9.36
CA TYR A 131 -4.67 -13.22 -8.21
C TYR A 131 -5.23 -14.64 -8.19
N ASN A 132 -6.52 -14.82 -8.49
CA ASN A 132 -7.13 -16.16 -8.55
C ASN A 132 -6.60 -16.98 -9.73
N GLU A 133 -6.35 -16.34 -10.87
CA GLU A 133 -5.73 -16.97 -12.04
C GLU A 133 -4.31 -17.44 -11.70
N TRP A 134 -3.46 -16.54 -11.18
CA TRP A 134 -2.12 -16.86 -10.69
C TRP A 134 -2.13 -17.98 -9.65
N ARG A 135 -3.04 -17.91 -8.67
CA ARG A 135 -3.17 -18.91 -7.62
C ARG A 135 -3.58 -20.26 -8.20
N SER A 136 -4.47 -20.29 -9.17
CA SER A 136 -4.88 -21.54 -9.81
C SER A 136 -3.71 -22.22 -10.50
N GLU A 137 -2.90 -21.49 -11.26
CA GLU A 137 -1.74 -22.06 -11.95
C GLU A 137 -0.66 -22.54 -10.98
N ASN A 138 -0.38 -21.75 -9.93
CA ASN A 138 0.68 -22.06 -8.97
C ASN A 138 0.31 -23.13 -7.93
N VAL A 139 -0.96 -23.23 -7.53
CA VAL A 139 -1.44 -24.31 -6.63
C VAL A 139 -1.48 -25.65 -7.36
N PHE A 140 -1.89 -25.66 -8.64
CA PHE A 140 -1.87 -26.88 -9.44
C PHE A 140 -0.45 -27.33 -9.79
N SER A 141 0.49 -26.40 -10.06
CA SER A 141 1.89 -26.75 -10.35
C SER A 141 2.58 -27.42 -9.15
N ARG A 142 2.49 -26.82 -7.95
CA ARG A 142 3.09 -27.41 -6.74
C ARG A 142 2.55 -28.79 -6.38
N LYS A 143 1.26 -29.05 -6.65
CA LYS A 143 0.64 -30.36 -6.37
C LYS A 143 1.09 -31.44 -7.36
N TRP A 144 1.35 -31.07 -8.61
CA TRP A 144 1.89 -31.98 -9.63
C TRP A 144 3.39 -32.25 -9.43
N GLU A 145 4.20 -31.23 -9.17
CA GLU A 145 5.63 -31.39 -8.89
C GLU A 145 5.88 -32.23 -7.62
N ALA A 146 5.07 -32.06 -6.59
CA ALA A 146 5.14 -32.90 -5.39
C ALA A 146 4.75 -34.37 -5.67
N ALA A 147 3.81 -34.61 -6.58
CA ALA A 147 3.40 -35.97 -6.97
C ALA A 147 4.43 -36.65 -7.88
N GLU A 148 5.07 -35.91 -8.80
CA GLU A 148 6.15 -36.43 -9.64
C GLU A 148 7.44 -36.65 -8.83
N GLY A 149 7.77 -35.76 -7.89
CA GLY A 149 8.89 -35.93 -6.97
C GLY A 149 8.76 -37.20 -6.13
N ALA A 150 7.59 -37.43 -5.52
CA ALA A 150 7.30 -38.67 -4.77
C ALA A 150 7.34 -39.93 -5.66
N SER A 151 6.84 -39.85 -6.90
CA SER A 151 6.90 -40.95 -7.88
C SER A 151 8.34 -41.29 -8.32
N SER A 152 9.24 -40.30 -8.33
CA SER A 152 10.65 -40.50 -8.70
C SER A 152 11.48 -41.10 -7.57
N GLU A 153 11.11 -40.84 -6.32
CA GLU A 153 11.78 -41.33 -5.11
C GLU A 153 11.43 -42.79 -4.79
N GLU A 154 10.25 -43.28 -5.19
CA GLU A 154 9.87 -44.70 -5.06
C GLU A 154 10.46 -45.63 -6.13
N ARG A 155 11.18 -45.09 -7.13
CA ARG A 155 11.83 -45.87 -8.21
C ARG A 155 13.36 -45.90 -8.13
N GLY A 156 13.95 -45.41 -7.03
CA GLY A 156 15.39 -45.45 -6.75
C GLY A 156 15.83 -46.72 -6.01
#